data_AF-K1TMM7-F1
#
_entry.id   AF-K1TMM7-F1
#
_cell.length_a   1.000
_cell.length_b   1.000
_cell.length_c   1.000
_cell.angle_alpha   90.00
_cell.angle_beta   90.00
_cell.angle_gamma   90.00
#
_symmetry.space_group_name_H-M   'P 1'
#
loop_
_entity.id
_entity.type
_entity.pdbx_description
1 polymer ?
#
loop_
_entity_poly.entity_id
_entity_poly.type
_entity_poly.pdbx_seq_one_letter_code
_entity_poly.pdbx_strand_id
1 'polypeptide(L)'
;MKKNDIVEIEITALSSECSGIGKKDGMVIFVPFSAIGDKLEVKILKVNKTYCYGKIERIITPSPDRVTPDCPIYTKCGGCSLRHISYEAQLRAKEQFVKDAFTRIGGLSPEFLPIIRNTNINGYRNKLQIPIGTDKDGNLIAGFYAFHSHRIVPCEKCLLQPDIFSKITADFLKISTGLNLTAYDESTHKGILRHLYLRKGYYSGEICLCIVVAKNVPEIKILSDRLLEKYAEIVSSVINVNNRDTNVILGDEEIVLTSKNYICDIMCKNAVNIAPKAFYQVNTPCAEQLYSSACDFAEPKGKTVLD
;
A
#
# COMPACT_ATOMS: atom_id res chain seq x y z
N MET A 1 2.68 -35.06 3.90
CA MET A 1 3.51 -33.91 3.51
C MET A 1 4.27 -33.38 4.73
N LYS A 2 5.55 -33.02 4.57
CA LYS A 2 6.44 -32.49 5.63
C LYS A 2 7.07 -31.16 5.20
N LYS A 3 7.61 -30.42 6.18
CA LYS A 3 8.37 -29.20 5.91
C LYS A 3 9.61 -29.53 5.06
N ASN A 4 9.90 -28.67 4.09
CA ASN A 4 10.96 -28.78 3.07
C ASN A 4 10.73 -29.82 1.97
N ASP A 5 9.63 -30.58 1.99
CA ASP A 5 9.24 -31.38 0.82
C ASP A 5 9.05 -30.46 -0.39
N ILE A 6 9.38 -30.97 -1.57
CA ILE A 6 9.05 -30.36 -2.85
C ILE A 6 7.93 -31.18 -3.49
N VAL A 7 6.83 -30.53 -3.84
CA VAL A 7 5.66 -31.18 -4.44
C VAL A 7 5.27 -30.47 -5.72
N GLU A 8 4.84 -31.24 -6.72
CA GLU A 8 4.23 -30.70 -7.93
C GLU A 8 2.74 -30.48 -7.74
N ILE A 9 2.28 -29.26 -8.01
CA ILE A 9 0.87 -28.89 -8.00
C ILE A 9 0.52 -27.98 -9.17
N GLU A 10 -0.76 -28.00 -9.53
CA GLU A 10 -1.39 -27.00 -10.38
C GLU A 10 -2.17 -26.01 -9.50
N ILE A 11 -2.05 -24.73 -9.83
CA ILE A 11 -2.78 -23.66 -9.15
C ILE A 11 -4.13 -23.47 -9.82
N THR A 12 -5.21 -23.72 -9.07
CA THR A 12 -6.58 -23.73 -9.62
C THR A 12 -7.42 -22.54 -9.16
N ALA A 13 -7.00 -21.83 -8.10
CA ALA A 13 -7.70 -20.69 -7.56
C ALA A 13 -6.73 -19.73 -6.86
N LEU A 14 -7.22 -18.55 -6.46
CA LEU A 14 -6.53 -17.62 -5.57
C LEU A 14 -7.34 -17.49 -4.27
N SER A 15 -6.65 -17.29 -3.15
CA SER A 15 -7.28 -16.89 -1.88
C SER A 15 -7.54 -15.38 -1.84
N SER A 16 -8.34 -14.91 -0.88
CA SER A 16 -8.56 -13.49 -0.59
C SER A 16 -7.26 -12.72 -0.32
N GLU A 17 -6.25 -13.40 0.21
CA GLU A 17 -4.90 -12.88 0.46
C GLU A 17 -4.01 -12.95 -0.79
N CYS A 18 -4.59 -13.24 -1.96
CA CYS A 18 -3.91 -13.31 -3.26
C CYS A 18 -2.85 -14.41 -3.36
N SER A 19 -2.94 -15.46 -2.53
CA SER A 19 -2.09 -16.64 -2.66
C SER A 19 -2.74 -17.64 -3.60
N GLY A 20 -1.98 -18.28 -4.48
CA GLY A 20 -2.50 -19.39 -5.28
C GLY A 20 -2.81 -20.60 -4.43
N ILE A 21 -3.84 -21.32 -4.84
CA ILE A 21 -4.38 -22.49 -4.15
C ILE A 21 -4.21 -23.68 -5.09
N GLY A 22 -3.43 -24.67 -4.63
CA GLY A 22 -3.39 -26.00 -5.21
C GLY A 22 -3.73 -27.06 -4.16
N LYS A 23 -3.95 -28.29 -4.62
CA LYS A 23 -4.26 -29.43 -3.73
C LYS A 23 -3.35 -30.61 -4.04
N LYS A 24 -2.85 -31.26 -2.99
CA LYS A 24 -2.09 -32.51 -3.08
C LYS A 24 -2.36 -33.36 -1.85
N ASP A 25 -2.61 -34.65 -2.04
CA ASP A 25 -2.82 -35.63 -0.96
C ASP A 25 -3.86 -35.19 0.09
N GLY A 26 -4.96 -34.60 -0.36
CA GLY A 26 -6.03 -34.09 0.51
C GLY A 26 -5.72 -32.80 1.26
N MET A 27 -4.52 -32.24 1.13
CA MET A 27 -4.13 -30.96 1.73
C MET A 27 -4.25 -29.81 0.74
N VAL A 28 -4.73 -28.66 1.23
CA VAL A 28 -4.70 -27.39 0.50
C VAL A 28 -3.32 -26.74 0.67
N ILE A 29 -2.74 -26.21 -0.40
CA ILE A 29 -1.43 -25.55 -0.36
C ILE A 29 -1.58 -24.13 -0.88
N PHE A 30 -1.24 -23.15 -0.03
CA PHE A 30 -1.19 -21.74 -0.37
C PHE A 30 0.21 -21.35 -0.86
N VAL A 31 0.29 -20.73 -2.02
CA VAL A 31 1.54 -20.35 -2.69
C VAL A 31 1.46 -18.88 -3.09
N PRO A 32 2.10 -17.96 -2.35
CA PRO A 32 2.17 -16.56 -2.77
C PRO A 32 2.88 -16.39 -4.12
N PHE A 33 2.49 -15.36 -4.89
CA PHE A 33 3.08 -15.00 -6.18
C PHE A 33 2.89 -16.03 -7.31
N SER A 34 1.98 -16.99 -7.15
CA SER A 34 1.56 -17.90 -8.21
C SER A 34 0.25 -17.48 -8.88
N ALA A 35 0.11 -17.81 -10.16
CA ALA A 35 -1.06 -17.51 -10.98
C ALA A 35 -1.93 -18.77 -11.20
N ILE A 36 -3.25 -18.58 -11.39
CA ILE A 36 -4.14 -19.68 -11.80
C ILE A 36 -3.68 -20.23 -13.15
N GLY A 37 -3.53 -21.55 -13.25
CA GLY A 37 -2.98 -22.26 -14.41
C GLY A 37 -1.47 -22.51 -14.33
N ASP A 38 -0.76 -21.98 -13.33
CA ASP A 38 0.63 -22.36 -13.09
C ASP A 38 0.73 -23.84 -12.71
N LYS A 39 1.67 -24.56 -13.33
CA LYS A 39 2.19 -25.86 -12.83
C LYS A 39 3.55 -25.63 -12.18
N LEU A 40 3.66 -25.98 -10.90
CA LEU A 40 4.77 -25.56 -10.05
C LEU A 40 5.39 -26.73 -9.30
N GLU A 41 6.71 -26.69 -9.13
CA GLU A 41 7.35 -27.32 -7.98
C GLU A 41 7.29 -26.34 -6.80
N VAL A 42 6.70 -26.79 -5.69
CA VAL A 42 6.43 -25.98 -4.51
C VAL A 42 7.18 -26.56 -3.32
N LYS A 43 8.05 -25.75 -2.72
CA LYS A 43 8.75 -26.10 -1.48
C LYS A 43 7.87 -25.76 -0.28
N ILE A 44 7.55 -26.76 0.54
CA ILE A 44 6.69 -26.60 1.70
C ILE A 44 7.43 -25.90 2.85
N LEU A 45 6.92 -24.77 3.30
CA LEU A 45 7.51 -23.95 4.36
C LEU A 45 6.89 -24.21 5.72
N LYS A 46 5.57 -24.41 5.77
CA LYS A 46 4.81 -24.65 6.99
C LYS A 46 3.67 -25.64 6.71
N VAL A 47 3.52 -26.62 7.59
CA VAL A 47 2.45 -27.62 7.55
C VAL A 47 1.53 -27.37 8.74
N ASN A 48 0.23 -27.25 8.49
CA ASN A 48 -0.82 -27.21 9.52
C ASN A 48 -1.70 -28.46 9.40
N LYS A 49 -2.74 -28.57 10.24
CA LYS A 49 -3.61 -29.76 10.31
C LYS A 49 -4.30 -30.10 8.98
N THR A 50 -4.78 -29.09 8.25
CA THR A 50 -5.59 -29.27 7.02
C THR A 50 -5.00 -28.56 5.79
N TYR A 51 -3.95 -27.76 5.96
CA TYR A 51 -3.37 -26.96 4.88
C TYR A 51 -1.89 -26.66 5.11
N CYS A 52 -1.20 -26.28 4.03
CA CYS A 52 0.21 -25.94 4.01
C CYS A 52 0.43 -24.55 3.40
N TYR A 53 1.55 -23.93 3.77
CA TYR A 53 2.12 -22.81 3.02
C TYR A 53 3.38 -23.28 2.30
N GLY A 54 3.47 -22.94 1.03
CA GLY A 54 4.63 -23.21 0.19
C GLY A 54 5.16 -21.95 -0.47
N LYS A 55 6.36 -22.06 -1.01
CA LYS A 55 6.91 -21.08 -1.96
C LYS A 55 7.19 -21.77 -3.29
N ILE A 56 7.15 -20.98 -4.36
CA ILE A 56 7.56 -21.43 -5.69
C ILE A 56 9.05 -21.79 -5.63
N GLU A 57 9.36 -23.05 -5.90
CA GLU A 57 10.75 -23.50 -6.11
C GLU A 57 11.09 -23.43 -7.60
N ARG A 58 10.17 -23.91 -8.45
CA ARG A 58 10.28 -23.84 -9.91
C ARG A 58 8.91 -23.69 -10.56
N ILE A 59 8.83 -22.88 -11.62
CA ILE A 59 7.66 -22.85 -12.51
C ILE A 59 7.92 -23.86 -13.63
N ILE A 60 7.13 -24.93 -13.69
CA ILE A 60 7.23 -25.98 -14.72
C ILE A 60 6.52 -25.50 -15.99
N THR A 61 5.31 -24.99 -15.83
CA THR A 61 4.53 -24.39 -16.93
C THR A 61 3.88 -23.12 -16.40
N PRO A 62 4.24 -21.94 -16.93
CA PRO A 62 3.63 -20.69 -16.51
C PRO A 62 2.19 -20.59 -17.02
N SER A 63 1.31 -20.01 -16.21
CA SER A 63 -0.01 -19.58 -16.65
C SER A 63 0.09 -18.60 -17.82
N PRO A 64 -0.84 -18.65 -18.80
CA PRO A 64 -0.92 -17.66 -19.87
C PRO A 64 -1.23 -16.24 -19.36
N ASP A 65 -1.76 -16.12 -18.14
CA ASP A 65 -2.06 -14.82 -17.52
C ASP A 65 -0.83 -14.15 -16.90
N ARG A 66 0.33 -14.82 -16.84
CA ARG A 66 1.53 -14.23 -16.24
C ARG A 66 2.03 -13.05 -17.06
N VAL A 67 2.49 -12.03 -16.35
CA VAL A 67 3.25 -10.90 -16.90
C VAL A 67 4.53 -10.71 -16.11
N THR A 68 5.56 -10.19 -16.77
CA THR A 68 6.78 -9.77 -16.09
C THR A 68 6.48 -8.58 -15.19
N PRO A 69 6.71 -8.67 -13.86
CA PRO A 69 6.51 -7.53 -12.98
C PRO A 69 7.40 -6.35 -13.40
N ASP A 70 6.81 -5.18 -13.56
CA ASP A 70 7.44 -3.89 -13.90
C ASP A 70 8.01 -3.17 -12.66
N CYS A 71 8.06 -3.83 -11.50
CA CYS A 71 8.60 -3.29 -10.26
C CYS A 71 9.74 -4.19 -9.73
N PRO A 72 10.98 -3.69 -9.60
CA PRO A 72 12.15 -4.50 -9.26
C PRO A 72 12.11 -5.05 -7.81
N ILE A 73 11.30 -4.45 -6.95
CA ILE A 73 11.15 -4.85 -5.55
C ILE A 73 9.80 -5.54 -5.27
N TYR A 74 9.03 -5.88 -6.30
CA TYR A 74 7.66 -6.41 -6.19
C TYR A 74 7.52 -7.58 -5.19
N THR A 75 8.41 -8.56 -5.23
CA THR A 75 8.38 -9.73 -4.33
C THR A 75 8.95 -9.45 -2.94
N LYS A 76 9.47 -8.24 -2.71
CA LYS A 76 10.12 -7.81 -1.47
C LYS A 76 9.27 -6.80 -0.71
N CYS A 77 8.74 -5.78 -1.38
CA CYS A 77 7.86 -4.78 -0.77
C CYS A 77 6.45 -5.37 -0.61
N GLY A 78 5.94 -5.46 0.61
CA GLY A 78 4.64 -6.10 0.90
C GLY A 78 3.41 -5.36 0.37
N GLY A 79 3.54 -4.52 -0.67
CA GLY A 79 2.50 -3.61 -1.15
C GLY A 79 1.62 -4.16 -2.28
N CYS A 80 2.21 -4.81 -3.29
CA CYS A 80 1.48 -5.35 -4.43
C CYS A 80 1.43 -6.88 -4.33
N SER A 81 0.25 -7.50 -4.47
CA SER A 81 0.13 -8.96 -4.38
C SER A 81 -0.06 -9.66 -5.74
N LEU A 82 -0.54 -8.95 -6.77
CA LEU A 82 -0.94 -9.56 -8.05
C LEU A 82 -0.21 -8.99 -9.28
N ARG A 83 0.93 -8.30 -9.09
CA ARG A 83 1.68 -7.64 -10.19
C ARG A 83 2.39 -8.63 -11.15
N HIS A 84 2.30 -9.93 -10.86
CA HIS A 84 2.81 -11.01 -11.70
C HIS A 84 1.75 -11.59 -12.66
N ILE A 85 0.52 -11.08 -12.64
CA ILE A 85 -0.56 -11.45 -13.56
C ILE A 85 -1.12 -10.23 -14.30
N SER A 86 -1.67 -10.48 -15.49
CA SER A 86 -2.31 -9.47 -16.33
C SER A 86 -3.43 -8.76 -15.58
N TYR A 87 -3.70 -7.50 -15.94
CA TYR A 87 -4.75 -6.73 -15.27
C TYR A 87 -6.13 -7.41 -15.40
N GLU A 88 -6.41 -8.01 -16.55
CA GLU A 88 -7.64 -8.80 -16.76
C GLU A 88 -7.74 -9.98 -15.81
N ALA A 89 -6.63 -10.69 -15.56
CA ALA A 89 -6.61 -11.75 -14.56
C ALA A 89 -6.81 -11.23 -13.13
N GLN A 90 -6.29 -10.04 -12.81
CA GLN A 90 -6.55 -9.40 -11.51
C GLN A 90 -8.03 -9.07 -11.33
N LEU A 91 -8.71 -8.62 -12.38
CA LEU A 91 -10.15 -8.33 -12.37
C LEU A 91 -10.95 -9.62 -12.14
N ARG A 92 -10.68 -10.68 -12.92
CA ARG A 92 -11.32 -11.99 -12.74
C ARG A 92 -11.13 -12.55 -11.32
N ALA A 93 -9.93 -12.43 -10.77
CA ALA A 93 -9.64 -12.87 -9.40
C ALA A 93 -10.50 -12.11 -8.37
N LYS A 94 -10.58 -10.78 -8.49
CA LYS A 94 -11.40 -9.95 -7.58
C LYS A 94 -12.88 -10.23 -7.69
N GLU A 95 -13.40 -10.43 -8.90
CA GLU A 95 -14.78 -10.87 -9.11
C GLU A 95 -15.05 -12.21 -8.42
N GLN A 96 -14.12 -13.16 -8.56
CA GLN A 96 -14.24 -14.45 -7.91
C GLN A 96 -14.20 -14.34 -6.39
N PHE A 97 -13.40 -13.45 -5.81
CA PHE A 97 -13.38 -13.22 -4.36
C PHE A 97 -14.74 -12.75 -3.83
N VAL A 98 -15.41 -11.84 -4.55
CA VAL A 98 -16.75 -11.38 -4.18
C VAL A 98 -17.76 -12.51 -4.32
N LYS A 99 -17.75 -13.24 -5.45
CA LYS A 99 -18.64 -14.39 -5.68
C LYS A 99 -18.49 -15.47 -4.61
N ASP A 100 -17.26 -15.83 -4.28
CA ASP A 100 -16.95 -16.81 -3.24
C ASP A 100 -17.45 -16.35 -1.86
N ALA A 101 -17.30 -15.07 -1.52
CA ALA A 101 -17.79 -14.53 -0.26
C ALA A 101 -19.32 -14.63 -0.15
N PHE A 102 -20.05 -14.20 -1.19
CA PHE A 102 -21.51 -14.29 -1.21
C PHE A 102 -22.00 -15.74 -1.14
N THR A 103 -21.43 -16.62 -1.96
CA THR A 103 -21.90 -18.00 -2.10
C THR A 103 -21.49 -18.89 -0.93
N ARG A 104 -20.22 -18.87 -0.51
CA ARG A 104 -19.68 -19.78 0.50
C ARG A 104 -19.92 -19.32 1.93
N ILE A 105 -19.84 -18.02 2.18
CA ILE A 105 -20.01 -17.45 3.51
C ILE A 105 -21.45 -16.99 3.71
N GLY A 106 -22.00 -16.25 2.74
CA GLY A 106 -23.35 -15.72 2.81
C GLY A 106 -24.45 -16.72 2.49
N GLY A 107 -24.16 -17.80 1.75
CA GLY A 107 -25.19 -18.70 1.22
C GLY A 107 -26.10 -18.02 0.20
N LEU A 108 -25.64 -16.94 -0.43
CA LEU A 108 -26.39 -16.10 -1.36
C LEU A 108 -25.83 -16.24 -2.79
N SER A 109 -26.71 -16.17 -3.77
CA SER A 109 -26.33 -16.16 -5.19
C SER A 109 -27.12 -15.10 -5.96
N PRO A 110 -26.91 -13.80 -5.66
CA PRO A 110 -27.54 -12.72 -6.40
C PRO A 110 -27.02 -12.66 -7.85
N GLU A 111 -27.59 -11.78 -8.66
CA GLU A 111 -26.95 -11.38 -9.91
C GLU A 111 -25.61 -10.69 -9.60
N PHE A 112 -24.52 -11.23 -10.15
CA PHE A 112 -23.20 -10.65 -10.01
C PHE A 112 -22.90 -9.74 -11.18
N LEU A 113 -22.82 -8.44 -10.90
CA LEU A 113 -22.45 -7.45 -11.90
C LEU A 113 -20.93 -7.49 -12.18
N PRO A 114 -20.50 -7.11 -13.41
CA PRO A 114 -19.08 -7.03 -13.74
C PRO A 114 -18.32 -6.03 -12.86
N ILE A 115 -17.04 -6.31 -12.59
CA ILE A 115 -16.20 -5.38 -11.83
C ILE A 115 -15.94 -4.09 -12.63
N ILE A 116 -16.14 -2.95 -11.96
CA ILE A 116 -15.75 -1.65 -12.52
C ILE A 116 -14.22 -1.54 -12.46
N ARG A 117 -13.59 -1.47 -13.64
CA ARG A 117 -12.13 -1.36 -13.76
C ARG A 117 -11.64 0.05 -13.43
N ASN A 118 -10.49 0.13 -12.79
CA ASN A 118 -9.73 1.39 -12.74
C ASN A 118 -9.14 1.68 -14.13
N THR A 119 -9.27 2.92 -14.60
CA THR A 119 -8.79 3.39 -15.91
C THR A 119 -7.29 3.65 -15.92
N ASN A 120 -6.69 3.96 -14.76
CA ASN A 120 -5.25 4.14 -14.61
C ASN A 120 -4.70 3.29 -13.46
N ILE A 121 -3.85 2.33 -13.78
CA ILE A 121 -3.27 1.37 -12.82
C ILE A 121 -1.94 1.85 -12.20
N ASN A 122 -1.44 3.02 -12.59
CA ASN A 122 -0.24 3.65 -12.04
C ASN A 122 -0.54 5.06 -11.52
N GLY A 123 0.28 5.56 -10.58
CA GLY A 123 0.19 6.93 -10.07
C GLY A 123 -1.10 7.29 -9.32
N TYR A 124 -2.05 6.37 -9.19
CA TYR A 124 -3.38 6.65 -8.64
C TYR A 124 -3.36 6.92 -7.13
N ARG A 125 -2.33 6.47 -6.41
CA ARG A 125 -2.29 6.48 -4.95
C ARG A 125 -1.88 7.85 -4.43
N ASN A 126 -2.87 8.64 -4.04
CA ASN A 126 -2.71 10.03 -3.62
C ASN A 126 -2.09 10.22 -2.22
N LYS A 127 -1.70 9.13 -1.54
CA LYS A 127 -1.11 9.13 -0.20
C LYS A 127 0.08 8.16 -0.11
N LEU A 128 1.21 8.67 0.38
CA LEU A 128 2.41 7.93 0.78
C LEU A 128 2.58 8.01 2.29
N GLN A 129 2.86 6.85 2.90
CA GLN A 129 3.38 6.74 4.24
C GLN A 129 4.59 5.81 4.15
N ILE A 130 5.78 6.33 4.39
CA ILE A 130 7.02 5.58 4.20
C ILE A 130 7.85 5.64 5.48
N PRO A 131 8.20 4.48 6.08
CA PRO A 131 9.14 4.46 7.19
C PRO A 131 10.52 4.95 6.76
N ILE A 132 11.17 5.65 7.68
CA ILE A 132 12.56 6.09 7.56
C ILE A 132 13.39 5.20 8.48
N GLY A 133 14.45 4.61 7.95
CA GLY A 133 15.39 3.78 8.69
C GLY A 133 16.82 4.04 8.28
N THR A 134 17.71 3.15 8.68
CA THR A 134 19.11 3.13 8.24
C THR A 134 19.45 1.84 7.52
N ASP A 135 20.32 1.93 6.51
CA ASP A 135 20.97 0.73 5.95
C ASP A 135 22.08 0.21 6.88
N LYS A 136 22.83 -0.80 6.42
CA LYS A 136 23.92 -1.42 7.18
C LYS A 136 25.12 -0.49 7.40
N ASP A 137 25.27 0.53 6.55
CA ASP A 137 26.36 1.49 6.58
C ASP A 137 25.96 2.75 7.38
N GLY A 138 24.74 2.79 7.91
CA GLY A 138 24.20 3.89 8.71
C GLY A 138 23.57 5.01 7.89
N ASN A 139 23.44 4.87 6.56
CA ASN A 139 22.80 5.88 5.72
C ASN A 139 21.28 5.83 5.87
N LEU A 140 20.63 6.99 5.85
CA LEU A 140 19.17 7.07 5.87
C LEU A 140 18.58 6.44 4.60
N ILE A 141 17.58 5.58 4.81
CA ILE A 141 16.81 4.95 3.74
C ILE A 141 15.32 5.17 3.97
N ALA A 142 14.57 5.23 2.87
CA ALA A 142 13.11 5.19 2.88
C ALA A 142 12.65 4.03 2.00
N GLY A 143 11.61 3.34 2.43
CA GLY A 143 11.13 2.16 1.73
C GLY A 143 9.86 1.59 2.35
N PHE A 144 9.46 0.41 1.90
CA PHE A 144 8.29 -0.28 2.46
C PHE A 144 8.73 -1.45 3.31
N TYR A 145 7.96 -1.79 4.33
CA TYR A 145 8.21 -2.99 5.10
C TYR A 145 8.11 -4.25 4.22
N ALA A 146 9.07 -5.16 4.39
CA ALA A 146 9.02 -6.49 3.82
C ALA A 146 7.88 -7.29 4.45
N PHE A 147 7.31 -8.21 3.68
CA PHE A 147 6.16 -9.03 4.08
C PHE A 147 6.36 -9.66 5.47
N HIS A 148 5.42 -9.41 6.38
CA HIS A 148 5.45 -9.87 7.79
C HIS A 148 6.72 -9.50 8.59
N SER A 149 7.28 -8.31 8.38
CA SER A 149 8.43 -7.81 9.15
C SER A 149 8.42 -6.28 9.26
N HIS A 150 9.25 -5.69 10.13
CA HIS A 150 9.58 -4.25 10.12
C HIS A 150 10.90 -3.95 9.38
N ARG A 151 11.38 -4.89 8.55
CA ARG A 151 12.58 -4.65 7.74
C ARG A 151 12.20 -3.78 6.55
N ILE A 152 12.81 -2.60 6.45
CA ILE A 152 12.60 -1.68 5.34
C ILE A 152 13.29 -2.22 4.08
N VAL A 153 12.52 -2.30 2.99
CA VAL A 153 13.01 -2.53 1.63
C VAL A 153 13.10 -1.17 0.95
N PRO A 154 14.30 -0.64 0.70
CA PRO A 154 14.49 0.64 0.02
C PRO A 154 13.68 0.70 -1.29
N CYS A 155 13.01 1.82 -1.50
CA CYS A 155 12.18 2.03 -2.67
C CYS A 155 12.34 3.46 -3.18
N GLU A 156 13.05 3.62 -4.29
CA GLU A 156 13.23 4.94 -4.93
C GLU A 156 11.94 5.42 -5.59
N LYS A 157 11.23 4.51 -6.29
CA LYS A 157 10.00 4.84 -7.02
C LYS A 157 8.97 3.72 -6.90
N CYS A 158 7.79 4.07 -6.42
CA CYS A 158 6.62 3.20 -6.45
C CYS A 158 5.69 3.62 -7.60
N LEU A 159 5.48 2.73 -8.57
CA LEU A 159 4.64 3.01 -9.73
C LEU A 159 3.16 3.27 -9.40
N LEU A 160 2.71 2.91 -8.19
CA LEU A 160 1.35 3.21 -7.74
C LEU A 160 1.19 4.68 -7.30
N GLN A 161 2.28 5.42 -7.12
CA GLN A 161 2.29 6.76 -6.55
C GLN A 161 2.69 7.81 -7.58
N PRO A 162 2.25 9.07 -7.41
CA PRO A 162 2.71 10.18 -8.23
C PRO A 162 4.24 10.33 -8.19
N ASP A 163 4.86 10.61 -9.34
CA ASP A 163 6.31 10.77 -9.47
C ASP A 163 6.90 11.82 -8.51
N ILE A 164 6.15 12.88 -8.20
CA ILE A 164 6.57 13.93 -7.26
C ILE A 164 6.88 13.39 -5.85
N PHE A 165 6.21 12.31 -5.40
CA PHE A 165 6.50 11.71 -4.10
C PHE A 165 7.91 11.12 -4.03
N SER A 166 8.38 10.48 -5.11
CA SER A 166 9.75 9.96 -5.16
C SER A 166 10.79 11.08 -5.10
N LYS A 167 10.54 12.19 -5.79
CA LYS A 167 11.42 13.38 -5.79
C LYS A 167 11.50 14.01 -4.40
N ILE A 168 10.35 14.27 -3.77
CA ILE A 168 10.28 14.81 -2.40
C ILE A 168 10.97 13.87 -1.41
N THR A 169 10.77 12.55 -1.53
CA THR A 169 11.40 11.56 -0.63
C THR A 169 12.92 11.56 -0.76
N ALA A 170 13.46 11.61 -1.99
CA ALA A 170 14.89 11.66 -2.23
C ALA A 170 15.53 12.93 -1.64
N ASP A 171 14.90 14.10 -1.84
CA ASP A 171 15.36 15.35 -1.24
C ASP A 171 15.22 15.38 0.28
N PHE A 172 14.13 14.82 0.81
CA PHE A 172 13.92 14.67 2.24
C PHE A 172 15.08 13.90 2.88
N LEU A 173 15.48 12.76 2.31
CA LEU A 173 16.62 11.97 2.81
C LEU A 173 17.94 12.74 2.70
N LYS A 174 18.19 13.40 1.56
CA LYS A 174 19.41 14.19 1.34
C LYS A 174 19.53 15.36 2.32
N ILE A 175 18.47 16.13 2.50
CA ILE A 175 18.43 17.27 3.42
C ILE A 175 18.55 16.77 4.86
N SER A 176 17.84 15.71 5.22
CA SER A 176 17.90 15.11 6.56
C SER A 176 19.32 14.68 6.93
N THR A 177 20.02 14.04 5.97
CA THR A 177 21.42 13.63 6.14
C THR A 177 22.31 14.85 6.38
N GLY A 178 22.17 15.91 5.57
CA GLY A 178 22.92 17.16 5.74
C GLY A 178 22.62 17.94 7.03
N LEU A 179 21.49 17.66 7.68
CA LEU A 179 21.10 18.22 8.98
C LEU A 179 21.44 17.28 10.15
N ASN A 180 22.14 16.16 9.90
CA ASN A 180 22.47 15.15 10.91
C ASN A 180 21.25 14.56 11.64
N LEU A 181 20.08 14.54 10.98
CA LEU A 181 18.89 13.87 11.50
C LEU A 181 19.05 12.35 11.42
N THR A 182 18.65 11.66 12.47
CA THR A 182 18.77 10.19 12.57
C THR A 182 17.41 9.52 12.44
N ALA A 183 17.37 8.35 11.81
CA ALA A 183 16.17 7.51 11.81
C ALA A 183 15.89 6.98 13.22
N TYR A 184 14.61 6.79 13.53
CA TYR A 184 14.17 6.18 14.76
C TYR A 184 14.33 4.66 14.70
N ASP A 185 14.95 4.09 15.73
CA ASP A 185 15.16 2.67 15.90
C ASP A 185 14.18 2.14 16.96
N GLU A 186 13.27 1.25 16.57
CA GLU A 186 12.24 0.69 17.44
C GLU A 186 12.80 -0.21 18.56
N SER A 187 14.01 -0.76 18.40
CA SER A 187 14.63 -1.65 19.38
C SER A 187 15.36 -0.88 20.48
N THR A 188 15.96 0.26 20.13
CA THR A 188 16.72 1.10 21.08
C THR A 188 15.93 2.32 21.56
N HIS A 189 14.79 2.61 20.92
CA HIS A 189 13.97 3.81 21.12
C HIS A 189 14.74 5.12 20.95
N LYS A 190 15.78 5.12 20.11
CA LYS A 190 16.63 6.28 19.81
C LYS A 190 16.37 6.78 18.39
N GLY A 191 16.75 8.02 18.13
CA GLY A 191 16.58 8.66 16.82
C GLY A 191 15.42 9.64 16.77
N ILE A 192 15.20 10.24 15.59
CA ILE A 192 14.26 11.36 15.41
C ILE A 192 13.20 11.02 14.36
N LEU A 193 13.61 10.70 13.13
CA LEU A 193 12.71 10.53 12.00
C LEU A 193 12.05 9.15 12.03
N ARG A 194 10.72 9.09 12.08
CA ARG A 194 9.97 7.83 12.03
C ARG A 194 9.46 7.54 10.62
N HIS A 195 8.68 8.47 10.08
CA HIS A 195 8.04 8.31 8.77
C HIS A 195 8.00 9.63 8.03
N LEU A 196 8.07 9.55 6.70
CA LEU A 196 7.61 10.61 5.82
C LEU A 196 6.19 10.29 5.36
N TYR A 197 5.30 11.25 5.53
CA TYR A 197 3.93 11.19 5.06
C TYR A 197 3.73 12.28 4.01
N LEU A 198 3.23 11.89 2.83
CA LEU A 198 2.81 12.82 1.79
C LEU A 198 1.38 12.51 1.37
N ARG A 199 0.56 13.55 1.20
CA ARG A 199 -0.74 13.43 0.56
C ARG A 199 -0.86 14.50 -0.52
N LYS A 200 -1.36 14.13 -1.69
CA LYS A 200 -1.55 15.02 -2.83
C LYS A 200 -3.04 15.06 -3.19
N GLY A 201 -3.61 16.24 -3.40
CA GLY A 201 -4.91 16.40 -4.02
C GLY A 201 -4.84 15.86 -5.46
N TYR A 202 -5.75 14.96 -5.81
CA TYR A 202 -5.79 14.38 -7.14
C TYR A 202 -6.06 15.46 -8.19
N TYR A 203 -7.08 16.30 -7.98
CA TYR A 203 -7.46 17.36 -8.90
C TYR A 203 -6.69 18.66 -8.64
N SER A 204 -6.57 19.08 -7.37
CA SER A 204 -5.92 20.35 -7.03
C SER A 204 -4.41 20.33 -7.22
N GLY A 205 -3.78 19.17 -7.07
CA GLY A 205 -2.33 19.03 -7.05
C GLY A 205 -1.66 19.47 -5.75
N GLU A 206 -2.40 20.06 -4.81
CA GLU A 206 -1.87 20.51 -3.51
C GLU A 206 -1.28 19.34 -2.72
N ILE A 207 -0.14 19.54 -2.07
CA ILE A 207 0.56 18.55 -1.26
C ILE A 207 0.58 18.95 0.22
N CYS A 208 0.21 17.98 1.06
CA CYS A 208 0.41 17.99 2.49
C CYS A 208 1.69 17.20 2.80
N LEU A 209 2.70 17.89 3.33
CA LEU A 209 3.91 17.32 3.89
C LEU A 209 3.69 17.08 5.38
N CYS A 210 3.79 15.83 5.83
CA CYS A 210 3.76 15.51 7.25
C CYS A 210 5.03 14.74 7.63
N ILE A 211 5.82 15.33 8.52
CA ILE A 211 7.07 14.76 9.01
C ILE A 211 6.79 14.12 10.37
N VAL A 212 6.82 12.79 10.42
CA VAL A 212 6.54 12.05 11.66
C VAL A 212 7.84 11.83 12.40
N VAL A 213 7.91 12.32 13.64
CA VAL A 213 9.12 12.30 14.47
C VAL A 213 8.85 11.71 15.85
N ALA A 214 9.86 11.11 16.47
CA ALA A 214 9.79 10.66 17.86
C ALA A 214 9.82 11.85 18.85
N LYS A 215 10.49 12.94 18.46
CA LYS A 215 10.57 14.20 19.21
C LYS A 215 10.77 15.36 18.24
N ASN A 216 10.24 16.53 18.55
CA ASN A 216 10.44 17.73 17.76
C ASN A 216 11.83 18.36 18.03
N VAL A 217 12.56 18.72 16.98
CA VAL A 217 13.86 19.41 17.05
C VAL A 217 13.90 20.54 15.99
N PRO A 218 14.71 21.60 16.18
CA PRO A 218 14.73 22.75 15.27
C PRO A 218 15.02 22.40 13.80
N GLU A 219 15.84 21.37 13.56
CA GLU A 219 16.22 20.89 12.24
C GLU A 219 15.03 20.39 11.41
N ILE A 220 13.93 19.95 12.05
CA ILE A 220 12.72 19.53 11.34
C ILE A 220 12.05 20.72 10.64
N LYS A 221 12.08 21.90 11.27
CA LYS A 221 11.58 23.13 10.63
C LYS A 221 12.46 23.48 9.42
N ILE A 222 13.78 23.43 9.57
CA ILE A 222 14.72 23.72 8.47
C ILE A 222 14.51 22.74 7.30
N LEU A 223 14.31 21.45 7.60
CA LEU A 223 13.99 20.43 6.61
C LEU A 223 12.68 20.75 5.86
N SER A 224 11.63 21.11 6.60
CA SER A 224 10.35 21.53 6.02
C SER A 224 10.49 22.77 5.14
N ASP A 225 11.15 23.82 5.63
CA ASP A 225 11.33 25.08 4.90
C ASP A 225 12.05 24.84 3.56
N ARG A 226 13.12 24.04 3.55
CA ARG A 226 13.85 23.70 2.32
C ARG A 226 13.02 22.91 1.31
N LEU A 227 12.09 22.06 1.78
CA LEU A 227 11.18 21.33 0.90
C LEU A 227 10.08 22.26 0.36
N LEU A 228 9.54 23.16 1.17
CA LEU A 228 8.57 24.17 0.76
C LEU A 228 9.15 25.12 -0.30
N GLU A 229 10.40 25.56 -0.13
CA GLU A 229 11.11 26.40 -1.10
C GLU A 229 11.31 25.68 -2.45
N LYS A 230 11.53 24.37 -2.42
CA LYS A 230 11.80 23.57 -3.62
C LYS A 230 10.53 23.12 -4.35
N TYR A 231 9.42 22.94 -3.63
CA TYR A 231 8.19 22.35 -4.13
C TYR A 231 7.00 23.25 -3.83
N ALA A 232 6.64 24.11 -4.79
CA ALA A 232 5.51 25.03 -4.67
C ALA A 232 4.16 24.31 -4.50
N GLU A 233 4.07 23.04 -4.89
CA GLU A 233 2.90 22.20 -4.67
C GLU A 233 2.66 21.89 -3.19
N ILE A 234 3.68 21.99 -2.32
CA ILE A 234 3.52 21.79 -0.88
C ILE A 234 2.92 23.06 -0.27
N VAL A 235 1.63 22.99 0.06
CA VAL A 235 0.88 24.14 0.63
C VAL A 235 0.55 23.94 2.11
N SER A 236 0.76 22.74 2.63
CA SER A 236 0.57 22.40 4.05
C SER A 236 1.75 21.59 4.55
N SER A 237 2.36 22.00 5.66
CA SER A 237 3.42 21.26 6.34
C SER A 237 3.14 21.12 7.83
N VAL A 238 3.26 19.90 8.35
CA VAL A 238 2.96 19.54 9.74
C VAL A 238 4.04 18.62 10.29
N ILE A 239 4.53 18.93 11.49
CA ILE A 239 5.30 17.97 12.30
C ILE A 239 4.29 17.16 13.11
N ASN A 240 4.33 15.84 12.99
CA ASN A 240 3.54 14.95 13.82
C ASN A 240 4.47 14.23 14.81
N VAL A 241 4.24 14.41 16.11
CA VAL A 241 5.10 13.83 17.15
C VAL A 241 4.48 12.53 17.65
N ASN A 242 5.22 11.42 17.50
CA ASN A 242 4.84 10.10 17.97
C ASN A 242 5.98 9.44 18.75
N ASN A 243 5.96 9.64 20.07
CA ASN A 243 6.94 9.08 21.01
C ASN A 243 6.52 7.71 21.59
N ARG A 244 5.42 7.12 21.11
CA ARG A 244 4.88 5.87 21.64
C ARG A 244 5.55 4.65 21.01
N ASP A 245 5.59 3.56 21.77
CA ASP A 245 5.85 2.21 21.26
C ASP A 245 4.56 1.60 20.71
N THR A 246 4.34 1.77 19.41
CA THR A 246 3.11 1.36 18.72
C THR A 246 3.31 1.27 17.21
N ASN A 247 2.47 0.46 16.56
CA ASN A 247 2.38 0.36 15.11
C ASN A 247 1.55 1.50 14.47
N VAL A 248 0.89 2.32 15.28
CA VAL A 248 0.18 3.51 14.78
C VAL A 248 1.22 4.55 14.33
N ILE A 249 1.17 4.94 13.06
CA ILE A 249 2.16 5.88 12.47
C ILE A 249 2.03 7.28 13.07
N LEU A 250 0.82 7.84 13.08
CA LEU A 250 0.58 9.21 13.53
C LEU A 250 0.36 9.26 15.04
N GLY A 251 1.08 10.16 15.71
CA GLY A 251 0.88 10.50 17.11
C GLY A 251 -0.20 11.56 17.31
N ASP A 252 -0.42 11.93 18.56
CA ASP A 252 -1.55 12.76 18.94
C ASP A 252 -1.25 14.26 18.79
N GLU A 253 0.02 14.66 18.90
CA GLU A 253 0.48 16.04 18.74
C GLU A 253 0.80 16.40 17.27
N GLU A 254 0.32 17.56 16.83
CA GLU A 254 0.60 18.16 15.52
C GLU A 254 1.06 19.60 15.68
N ILE A 255 2.20 19.94 15.10
CA ILE A 255 2.75 21.30 15.04
C ILE A 255 2.71 21.77 13.59
N VAL A 256 1.91 22.78 13.31
CA VAL A 256 1.71 23.31 11.95
C VAL A 256 2.83 24.29 11.61
N LEU A 257 3.49 24.09 10.47
CA LEU A 257 4.61 24.93 10.00
C LEU A 257 4.19 25.93 8.90
N THR A 258 2.96 25.80 8.40
CA THR A 258 2.34 26.66 7.37
C THR A 258 1.08 27.34 7.90
N SER A 259 0.39 28.14 7.07
CA SER A 259 -0.86 28.80 7.45
C SER A 259 -2.03 27.83 7.72
N LYS A 260 -2.01 26.64 7.10
CA LYS A 260 -3.04 25.60 7.24
C LYS A 260 -2.43 24.21 7.43
N ASN A 261 -3.13 23.34 8.16
CA ASN A 261 -2.78 21.92 8.37
C ASN A 261 -3.54 20.97 7.45
N TYR A 262 -4.13 21.47 6.36
CA TYR A 262 -4.88 20.68 5.41
C TYR A 262 -4.61 21.14 3.98
N ILE A 263 -4.86 20.25 3.03
CA ILE A 263 -4.97 20.58 1.60
C ILE A 263 -6.45 20.65 1.20
N CYS A 264 -6.73 21.33 0.10
CA CYS A 264 -8.04 21.37 -0.52
C CYS A 264 -8.01 20.51 -1.79
N ASP A 265 -9.03 19.69 -2.01
CA ASP A 265 -9.19 18.91 -3.24
C ASP A 265 -10.68 18.78 -3.59
N ILE A 266 -10.97 18.06 -4.68
CA ILE A 266 -12.34 17.81 -5.15
C ILE A 266 -12.66 16.32 -5.03
N MET A 267 -13.86 15.98 -4.55
CA MET A 267 -14.41 14.62 -4.60
C MET A 267 -15.90 14.72 -4.93
N CYS A 268 -16.34 14.05 -5.99
CA CYS A 268 -17.73 14.08 -6.46
C CYS A 268 -18.26 15.52 -6.65
N LYS A 269 -17.42 16.40 -7.23
CA LYS A 269 -17.69 17.84 -7.45
C LYS A 269 -17.76 18.70 -6.17
N ASN A 270 -17.53 18.14 -5.00
CA ASN A 270 -17.50 18.87 -3.74
C ASN A 270 -16.06 19.21 -3.36
N ALA A 271 -15.85 20.43 -2.86
CA ALA A 271 -14.57 20.79 -2.24
C ALA A 271 -14.42 20.08 -0.89
N VAL A 272 -13.25 19.49 -0.66
CA VAL A 272 -12.93 18.75 0.57
C VAL A 272 -11.62 19.28 1.14
N ASN A 273 -11.64 19.61 2.44
CA ASN A 273 -10.44 19.91 3.20
C ASN A 273 -9.91 18.62 3.83
N ILE A 274 -8.62 18.36 3.63
CA ILE A 274 -8.02 17.07 3.93
C ILE A 274 -6.80 17.27 4.84
N ALA A 275 -6.97 17.02 6.13
CA ALA A 275 -5.91 17.02 7.13
C ALA A 275 -5.10 15.70 7.12
N PRO A 276 -3.86 15.66 7.68
CA PRO A 276 -3.03 14.45 7.77
C PRO A 276 -3.75 13.24 8.35
N LYS A 277 -4.45 13.42 9.48
CA LYS A 277 -5.18 12.35 10.19
C LYS A 277 -6.51 11.96 9.55
N ALA A 278 -7.07 12.79 8.66
CA ALA A 278 -8.35 12.50 8.03
C ALA A 278 -8.23 11.26 7.13
N PHE A 279 -9.18 10.33 7.23
CA PHE A 279 -9.32 9.31 6.21
C PHE A 279 -9.81 9.95 4.91
N TYR A 280 -9.20 9.56 3.80
CA TYR A 280 -9.59 9.95 2.46
C TYR A 280 -9.19 8.83 1.50
N GLN A 281 -10.04 8.54 0.53
CA GLN A 281 -9.79 7.45 -0.41
C GLN A 281 -8.49 7.70 -1.18
N VAL A 282 -7.64 6.68 -1.24
CA VAL A 282 -6.31 6.85 -1.83
C VAL A 282 -6.31 6.85 -3.36
N ASN A 283 -7.42 6.49 -3.99
CA ASN A 283 -7.61 6.49 -5.44
C ASN A 283 -8.88 7.29 -5.78
N THR A 284 -8.74 8.60 -5.96
CA THR A 284 -9.87 9.52 -6.14
C THR A 284 -10.77 9.13 -7.33
N PRO A 285 -10.27 8.87 -8.55
CA PRO A 285 -11.14 8.51 -9.68
C PRO A 285 -11.93 7.21 -9.48
N CYS A 286 -11.35 6.23 -8.77
CA CYS A 286 -12.03 4.98 -8.48
C CYS A 286 -13.05 5.16 -7.34
N ALA A 287 -12.74 6.00 -6.35
CA ALA A 287 -13.67 6.35 -5.28
C ALA A 287 -14.91 7.09 -5.81
N GLU A 288 -14.74 8.02 -6.75
CA GLU A 288 -15.87 8.72 -7.37
C GLU A 288 -16.79 7.75 -8.12
N GLN A 289 -16.23 6.75 -8.82
CA GLN A 289 -17.02 5.68 -9.44
C GLN A 289 -17.75 4.84 -8.39
N LEU A 290 -17.07 4.44 -7.32
CA LEU A 290 -17.68 3.69 -6.21
C LEU A 290 -18.86 4.45 -5.59
N TYR A 291 -18.69 5.75 -5.30
CA TYR A 291 -19.72 6.59 -4.72
C TYR A 291 -20.88 6.84 -5.68
N SER A 292 -20.60 7.01 -6.98
CA SER A 292 -21.64 7.08 -8.01
C SER A 292 -22.47 5.80 -8.03
N SER A 293 -21.83 4.62 -8.07
CA SER A 293 -22.56 3.34 -8.08
C SER A 293 -23.40 3.15 -6.82
N ALA A 294 -22.90 3.51 -5.64
CA ALA A 294 -23.68 3.44 -4.41
C ALA A 294 -24.91 4.37 -4.46
N CYS A 295 -24.74 5.59 -4.99
CA CYS A 295 -25.84 6.54 -5.19
C CYS A 295 -26.88 5.98 -6.18
N ASP A 296 -26.44 5.39 -7.28
CA ASP A 296 -27.32 4.79 -8.30
C ASP A 296 -28.14 3.64 -7.71
N PHE A 297 -27.52 2.75 -6.92
CA PHE A 297 -28.24 1.66 -6.23
C PHE A 297 -29.19 2.15 -5.14
N ALA A 298 -28.84 3.23 -4.43
CA ALA A 298 -29.66 3.74 -3.34
C ALA A 298 -30.90 4.52 -3.83
N GLU A 299 -30.83 5.11 -5.03
CA GLU A 299 -31.84 6.00 -5.61
C GLU A 299 -32.35 7.02 -4.57
N PRO A 300 -31.49 7.91 -4.04
CA PRO A 300 -31.77 8.65 -2.80
C PRO A 300 -32.79 9.78 -2.97
N LYS A 301 -33.23 10.10 -4.19
CA LYS A 301 -34.14 11.21 -4.46
C LYS A 301 -35.45 11.05 -3.69
N GLY A 302 -35.75 12.02 -2.82
CA GLY A 302 -36.96 12.00 -1.98
C GLY A 302 -36.87 11.07 -0.77
N LYS A 303 -35.70 10.49 -0.46
CA LYS A 303 -35.46 9.64 0.71
C LYS A 303 -34.60 10.38 1.74
N THR A 304 -34.80 10.07 3.02
CA THR A 304 -33.84 10.42 4.07
C THR A 304 -32.67 9.45 4.02
N VAL A 305 -31.45 9.98 3.92
CA VAL A 305 -30.21 9.19 3.87
C VAL A 305 -29.50 9.30 5.22
N LEU A 306 -29.02 8.17 5.75
CA LEU A 306 -28.14 8.09 6.91
C LEU A 306 -26.76 7.64 6.42
N ASP A 307 -25.74 8.46 6.68
CA ASP A 307 -24.32 8.18 6.44
C ASP A 307 -23.64 7.84 7.78
#